data_AF-A0A1G0GAP0-F1
#
_entry.id   AF-A0A1G0GAP0-F1
#
_cell.length_a   1.000
_cell.length_b   1.000
_cell.length_c   1.000
_cell.angle_alpha   90.00
_cell.angle_beta   90.00
_cell.angle_gamma   90.00
#
_symmetry.space_group_name_H-M   'P 1'
#
loop_
_entity.id
_entity.type
_entity.pdbx_description
1 polymer ?
#
loop_
_entity_poly.entity_id
_entity_poly.type
_entity_poly.pdbx_seq_one_letter_code
_entity_poly.pdbx_strand_id
1 'polypeptide(L)'
;MKKFLLVFLIIAIVTGLNMPEGFLARLGVDSSILMAATIAIVFAGFMQHLNLALIVLITIMAVAANVSDEAASAIGYDPDLVLVGLIALVLMPFIARQL
;
A
#
# COMPACT_ATOMS: atom_id res chain seq x y z
N MET A 1 0.29 -14.85 -21.52
CA MET A 1 -1.12 -15.01 -21.11
C MET A 1 -1.35 -14.74 -19.62
N LYS A 2 -0.69 -15.43 -18.67
CA LYS A 2 -0.95 -15.24 -17.22
C LYS A 2 -0.81 -13.79 -16.70
N LYS A 3 0.21 -13.05 -17.15
CA LYS A 3 0.41 -11.64 -16.77
C LYS A 3 -0.71 -10.71 -17.27
N PHE A 4 -1.18 -10.94 -18.49
CA PHE A 4 -2.26 -10.15 -19.08
C PHE A 4 -3.58 -10.37 -18.34
N LEU A 5 -3.87 -11.61 -17.97
CA LEU A 5 -5.05 -11.95 -17.17
C LEU A 5 -5.03 -11.27 -15.79
N LEU A 6 -3.86 -11.22 -15.14
CA LEU A 6 -3.70 -10.54 -13.86
C LEU A 6 -3.89 -9.02 -13.99
N VAL A 7 -3.29 -8.39 -15.01
CA VAL A 7 -3.48 -6.95 -15.28
C VAL A 7 -4.95 -6.64 -15.57
N PHE A 8 -5.61 -7.45 -16.41
CA PHE A 8 -7.04 -7.33 -16.68
C PHE A 8 -7.88 -7.45 -15.40
N LEU A 9 -7.57 -8.42 -14.55
CA LEU A 9 -8.26 -8.63 -13.27
C LEU A 9 -8.09 -7.40 -12.35
N ILE A 10 -6.87 -6.85 -12.24
CA ILE A 10 -6.62 -5.64 -11.45
C ILE A 10 -7.46 -4.47 -11.98
N ILE A 11 -7.45 -4.23 -13.28
CA ILE A 11 -8.22 -3.14 -13.89
C ILE A 11 -9.72 -3.33 -13.63
N ALA A 12 -10.23 -4.56 -13.75
CA ALA A 12 -11.63 -4.87 -13.50
C ALA A 12 -12.02 -4.61 -12.03
N ILE A 13 -11.20 -5.04 -11.07
CA ILE A 13 -11.46 -4.85 -9.64
C ILE A 13 -11.39 -3.35 -9.28
N VAL A 14 -10.37 -2.62 -9.73
CA VAL A 14 -10.23 -1.18 -9.45
C VAL A 14 -11.38 -0.40 -10.06
N THR A 15 -11.77 -0.73 -11.30
CA THR A 15 -12.93 -0.09 -11.93
C THR A 15 -14.20 -0.38 -11.13
N GLY A 16 -14.40 -1.64 -10.71
CA GLY A 16 -15.52 -2.05 -9.88
C GLY A 16 -15.60 -1.29 -8.55
N LEU A 17 -14.48 -1.14 -7.84
CA LEU A 17 -14.41 -0.38 -6.58
C LEU A 17 -14.78 1.10 -6.72
N ASN A 18 -14.56 1.68 -7.90
CA ASN A 18 -14.88 3.08 -8.17
C ASN A 18 -16.30 3.27 -8.73
N MET A 19 -17.08 2.19 -8.89
CA MET A 19 -18.47 2.30 -9.33
C MET A 19 -19.40 2.71 -8.17
N PRO A 20 -20.54 3.34 -8.47
CA PRO A 20 -21.54 3.67 -7.46
C PRO A 20 -22.00 2.43 -6.69
N GLU A 21 -22.18 2.56 -5.37
CA GLU A 21 -22.57 1.44 -4.49
C GLU A 21 -23.83 0.72 -4.97
N GLY A 22 -24.80 1.46 -5.51
CA GLY A 22 -26.03 0.90 -6.07
C GLY A 22 -25.82 0.01 -7.30
N PHE A 23 -24.70 0.13 -8.01
CA PHE A 23 -24.37 -0.74 -9.14
C PHE A 23 -23.77 -2.08 -8.67
N LEU A 24 -22.84 -2.04 -7.71
CA LEU A 24 -22.25 -3.23 -7.11
C LEU A 24 -23.30 -4.07 -6.35
N ALA A 25 -24.18 -3.40 -5.60
CA ALA A 25 -25.27 -4.05 -4.89
C ALA A 25 -26.25 -4.78 -5.85
N ARG A 26 -26.49 -4.25 -7.06
CA ARG A 26 -27.32 -4.91 -8.09
C ARG A 26 -26.67 -6.15 -8.70
N LEU A 27 -25.34 -6.20 -8.70
CA LEU A 27 -24.58 -7.37 -9.13
C LEU A 27 -24.42 -8.40 -8.00
N GLY A 28 -24.92 -8.12 -6.80
CA GLY A 28 -24.74 -8.97 -5.62
C GLY A 28 -23.30 -9.01 -5.10
N VAL A 29 -22.48 -8.03 -5.47
CA VAL A 29 -21.07 -7.95 -5.09
C VAL A 29 -20.91 -6.92 -3.99
N ASP A 30 -20.32 -7.34 -2.87
CA ASP A 30 -19.94 -6.44 -1.79
C ASP A 30 -18.61 -5.74 -2.12
N SER A 31 -18.59 -4.41 -1.98
CA SER A 31 -17.39 -3.58 -2.13
C SER A 31 -16.28 -4.01 -1.16
N SER A 32 -16.64 -4.50 0.04
CA SER A 32 -15.69 -5.01 1.02
C SER A 32 -14.84 -6.16 0.47
N ILE A 33 -15.43 -7.06 -0.32
CA ILE A 33 -14.76 -8.20 -0.95
C ILE A 33 -13.80 -7.72 -2.05
N LEU A 34 -14.25 -6.77 -2.88
CA LEU A 34 -13.41 -6.17 -3.91
C LEU A 34 -12.21 -5.43 -3.31
N MET A 35 -12.41 -4.75 -2.17
CA MET A 35 -11.35 -4.06 -1.45
C MET A 35 -10.35 -5.08 -0.87
N ALA A 36 -10.83 -6.12 -0.21
CA ALA A 36 -9.98 -7.19 0.30
C ALA A 36 -9.17 -7.89 -0.80
N ALA A 37 -9.79 -8.16 -1.96
CA ALA A 37 -9.10 -8.73 -3.12
C ALA A 37 -8.00 -7.80 -3.65
N THR A 38 -8.25 -6.49 -3.70
CA THR A 38 -7.26 -5.49 -4.12
C THR A 38 -6.06 -5.47 -3.17
N ILE A 39 -6.33 -5.42 -1.86
CA ILE A 39 -5.29 -5.46 -0.82
C ILE A 39 -4.45 -6.72 -0.97
N ALA A 40 -5.08 -7.89 -1.10
CA ALA A 40 -4.37 -9.16 -1.25
C ALA A 40 -3.43 -9.17 -2.47
N ILE A 41 -3.88 -8.65 -3.62
CA ILE A 41 -3.07 -8.60 -4.84
C ILE A 41 -1.87 -7.65 -4.66
N VAL A 42 -2.07 -6.50 -4.04
CA VAL A 42 -0.97 -5.55 -3.75
C VAL A 42 0.08 -6.18 -2.85
N PHE A 43 -0.34 -6.82 -1.75
CA PHE A 43 0.57 -7.51 -0.84
C PHE A 43 1.30 -8.68 -1.51
N ALA A 44 0.61 -9.46 -2.34
CA ALA A 44 1.24 -10.52 -3.12
C ALA A 44 2.32 -9.96 -4.08
N GLY A 45 2.04 -8.80 -4.70
CA GLY A 45 3.01 -8.09 -5.53
C GLY A 45 4.26 -7.63 -4.75
N PHE A 46 4.07 -7.12 -3.53
CA PHE A 46 5.17 -6.74 -2.64
C PHE A 46 6.02 -7.94 -2.22
N MET A 47 5.40 -9.07 -1.91
CA MET A 47 6.13 -10.29 -1.55
C MET A 47 7.00 -10.81 -2.69
N GLN A 48 6.54 -10.70 -3.94
CA GLN A 48 7.32 -11.11 -5.10
C GLN A 48 8.51 -10.18 -5.38
N HIS A 49 8.38 -8.90 -5.02
CA HIS A 49 9.36 -7.86 -5.33
C HIS A 49 9.72 -7.05 -4.08
N LEU A 50 10.48 -7.65 -3.16
CA LEU A 50 10.92 -7.02 -1.92
C LEU A 50 11.57 -5.64 -2.13
N ASN A 51 12.36 -5.47 -3.20
CA ASN A 51 12.96 -4.17 -3.51
C ASN A 51 11.90 -3.09 -3.82
N LEU A 52 10.84 -3.45 -4.55
CA LEU A 52 9.73 -2.52 -4.82
C LEU A 52 8.93 -2.25 -3.54
N ALA A 53 8.71 -3.27 -2.70
CA ALA A 53 8.05 -3.10 -1.41
C ALA A 53 8.81 -2.12 -0.51
N LEU A 54 10.15 -2.23 -0.45
CA LEU A 54 11.00 -1.29 0.29
C LEU A 54 10.90 0.13 -0.27
N ILE A 55 10.92 0.31 -1.60
CA ILE A 55 10.77 1.63 -2.22
C ILE A 55 9.42 2.25 -1.84
N VAL A 56 8.33 1.49 -1.93
CA VAL A 56 7.00 1.98 -1.57
C VAL A 56 6.92 2.32 -0.09
N LEU A 57 7.46 1.46 0.78
CA LEU A 57 7.49 1.69 2.22
C LEU A 57 8.27 2.97 2.59
N ILE A 58 9.46 3.15 2.00
CA ILE A 58 10.28 4.37 2.16
C ILE A 58 9.49 5.59 1.71
N THR A 59 8.79 5.51 0.58
CA THR A 59 7.99 6.62 0.05
C THR A 59 6.84 6.98 1.00
N ILE A 60 6.10 5.99 1.50
CA ILE A 60 4.99 6.20 2.45
C ILE A 60 5.52 6.81 3.76
N MET A 61 6.61 6.27 4.30
CA MET A 61 7.21 6.78 5.54
C MET A 61 7.77 8.19 5.38
N ALA A 62 8.36 8.51 4.22
CA ALA A 62 8.84 9.86 3.93
C ALA A 62 7.70 10.87 3.84
N VAL A 63 6.57 10.49 3.22
CA VAL A 63 5.37 11.32 3.20
C VAL A 63 4.84 11.50 4.62
N ALA A 64 4.66 10.42 5.38
CA ALA A 64 4.12 10.45 6.75
C ALA A 64 5.00 11.27 7.72
N ALA A 65 6.33 11.16 7.62
CA ALA A 65 7.25 11.97 8.43
C ALA A 65 7.22 13.47 8.07
N ASN A 66 6.67 13.83 6.91
CA ASN A 66 6.63 15.21 6.41
C ASN A 66 5.20 15.81 6.42
N VAL A 67 4.25 15.16 7.09
CA VAL A 67 2.91 15.70 7.34
C VAL A 67 2.98 16.76 8.45
N SER A 68 2.05 17.73 8.48
CA SER A 68 2.00 18.71 9.56
C SER A 68 1.59 18.08 10.90
N ASP A 69 2.00 18.69 12.01
CA ASP A 69 1.73 18.17 13.36
C ASP A 69 0.22 18.04 13.64
N GLU A 70 -0.61 18.93 13.09
CA GLU A 70 -2.07 18.86 13.23
C GLU A 70 -2.65 17.63 12.54
N ALA A 71 -2.14 17.27 11.36
CA ALA A 71 -2.60 16.11 10.61
C ALA A 71 -2.04 14.79 11.19
N ALA A 72 -0.82 14.81 11.71
CA ALA A 72 -0.24 13.65 12.38
C ALA A 72 -0.95 13.34 13.71
N SER A 73 -1.22 14.36 14.53
CA SER A 73 -1.97 14.22 15.78
C SER A 73 -3.42 13.75 15.57
N ALA A 74 -4.07 14.17 14.47
CA ALA A 74 -5.39 13.68 14.11
C ALA A 74 -5.43 12.17 13.78
N ILE A 75 -4.34 11.63 13.23
CA ILE A 75 -4.20 10.19 12.94
C ILE A 75 -3.70 9.44 14.19
N GLY A 76 -3.07 10.14 15.14
CA GLY A 76 -2.61 9.59 16.41
C GLY A 76 -1.19 9.01 16.36
N TYR A 77 -0.31 9.58 15.53
CA TYR A 77 1.11 9.23 15.52
C TYR A 77 2.00 10.47 15.63
N ASP A 78 3.26 10.24 16.00
CA ASP A 78 4.31 11.25 16.11
C ASP A 78 5.19 11.23 14.83
N PRO A 79 5.25 12.32 14.05
CA PRO A 79 6.10 12.41 12.85
C PRO A 79 7.58 12.11 13.13
N ASP A 80 8.10 12.48 14.30
CA ASP A 80 9.50 12.29 14.65
C ASP A 80 9.81 10.80 14.84
N LEU A 81 8.88 10.03 15.42
CA LEU A 81 9.02 8.56 15.51
C LEU A 81 9.02 7.90 14.13
N VAL A 82 8.19 8.41 13.20
CA VAL A 82 8.17 7.92 11.81
C VAL A 82 9.49 8.26 11.11
N LEU A 83 10.04 9.44 11.35
CA LEU A 83 11.34 9.87 10.81
C LEU A 83 12.48 8.98 11.31
N VAL A 84 12.51 8.66 12.61
CA VAL A 84 13.49 7.72 13.18
C VAL A 84 13.37 6.34 12.52
N GLY A 85 12.15 5.84 12.36
CA GLY A 85 11.89 4.58 11.67
C GLY A 85 12.37 4.59 10.21
N LEU A 86 12.14 5.69 9.49
CA LEU A 86 12.60 5.87 8.12
C LEU A 86 14.12 5.82 8.02
N ILE A 87 14.82 6.52 8.91
CA ILE A 87 16.29 6.50 8.98
C ILE A 87 16.77 5.07 9.23
N ALA A 88 16.19 4.36 10.20
CA ALA A 88 16.54 2.97 10.48
C ALA A 88 16.34 2.07 9.26
N LEU A 89 15.22 2.22 8.55
CA LEU A 89 14.90 1.45 7.34
C LEU A 89 15.91 1.71 6.21
N VAL A 90 16.36 2.95 6.03
CA VAL A 90 17.36 3.32 5.02
C VAL A 90 18.76 2.84 5.40
N LEU A 91 19.10 2.81 6.68
CA LEU A 91 20.42 2.36 7.17
C LEU A 91 20.54 0.84 7.26
N MET A 92 19.43 0.12 7.45
CA MET A 92 19.42 -1.34 7.62
C MET A 92 20.18 -2.12 6.52
N PRO A 93 20.06 -1.81 5.22
CA PRO A 93 20.80 -2.50 4.17
C PRO A 93 22.32 -2.31 4.25
N PHE A 94 22.79 -1.18 4.79
CA PHE A 94 24.22 -0.91 4.96
C PHE A 94 24.80 -1.72 6.11
N ILE A 95 24.04 -1.85 7.20
CA ILE A 95 24.40 -2.67 8.37
C ILE A 95 24.38 -4.15 8.00
N ALA A 96 23.33 -4.60 7.30
CA ALA A 96 23.15 -5.99 6.91
C ALA A 96 24.16 -6.47 5.85
N ARG A 97 24.75 -5.57 5.05
CA ARG A 97 25.83 -5.90 4.10
C ARG A 97 27.21 -6.06 4.74
N GLN A 98 27.39 -5.60 5.97
CA GLN A 98 28.67 -5.67 6.70
C GLN A 98 28.77 -6.88 7.65
N LEU A 99 27.70 -7.65 7.80
CA LEU A 99 27.64 -8.93 8.52
C LEU A 99 27.75 -10.09 7.52
#